data_AF-A0A077N5M4-F1
#
_entry.id   AF-A0A077N5M4-F1
#
_cell.length_a   1.000
_cell.length_b   1.000
_cell.length_c   1.000
_cell.angle_alpha   90.00
_cell.angle_beta   90.00
_cell.angle_gamma   90.00
#
_symmetry.space_group_name_H-M   'P 1'
#
loop_
_entity.id
_entity.type
_entity.pdbx_description
1 polymer ?
#
loop_
_entity_poly.entity_id
_entity_poly.type
_entity_poly.pdbx_seq_one_letter_code
_entity_poly.pdbx_strand_id
1 'polypeptide(L)'
;MKDSDVISKEIREFIENNMTVFDDDIELLDDTNIFENGLVNSLFSMRLLCFIEDKFSISIPDEYIERENFVSINKMLELVNKVRG
;
A
#
# COMPACT_ATOMS: atom_id res chain seq x y z
N MET A 1 -3.43 -6.90 -17.98
CA MET A 1 -3.12 -5.44 -17.92
C MET A 1 -4.12 -4.65 -17.10
N LYS A 2 -5.41 -5.03 -16.96
CA LYS A 2 -6.38 -4.23 -16.20
C LYS A 2 -6.30 -4.39 -14.67
N ASP A 3 -5.82 -5.52 -14.17
CA ASP A 3 -5.84 -5.79 -12.72
C ASP A 3 -4.82 -4.96 -11.94
N SER A 4 -3.62 -4.73 -12.50
CA SER A 4 -2.58 -3.96 -11.81
C SER A 4 -2.99 -2.51 -11.58
N ASP A 5 -3.58 -1.85 -12.58
CA ASP A 5 -4.09 -0.47 -12.47
C ASP A 5 -5.19 -0.33 -11.42
N VAL A 6 -6.04 -1.37 -11.28
CA VAL A 6 -7.11 -1.38 -10.27
C VAL A 6 -6.51 -1.55 -8.86
N ILE A 7 -5.54 -2.45 -8.70
CA ILE A 7 -4.87 -2.69 -7.41
C ILE A 7 -4.16 -1.41 -6.93
N SER A 8 -3.34 -0.80 -7.78
CA SER A 8 -2.59 0.41 -7.41
C SER A 8 -3.53 1.57 -7.09
N LYS A 9 -4.62 1.74 -7.84
CA LYS A 9 -5.65 2.75 -7.56
C LYS A 9 -6.33 2.54 -6.20
N GLU A 10 -6.73 1.31 -5.88
CA GLU A 10 -7.40 1.00 -4.61
C GLU A 10 -6.48 1.21 -3.39
N ILE A 11 -5.20 0.84 -3.51
CA ILE A 11 -4.19 1.08 -2.47
C ILE A 11 -3.96 2.57 -2.27
N ARG A 12 -3.83 3.33 -3.36
CA ARG A 12 -3.70 4.79 -3.37
C ARG A 12 -4.87 5.46 -2.66
N GLU A 13 -6.10 5.15 -3.06
CA GLU A 13 -7.31 5.71 -2.45
C GLU A 13 -7.36 5.39 -0.95
N PHE A 14 -6.97 4.18 -0.54
CA PHE A 14 -6.88 3.84 0.88
C PHE A 14 -5.87 4.71 1.62
N ILE A 15 -4.68 4.93 1.05
CA ILE A 15 -3.64 5.74 1.67
C ILE A 15 -4.10 7.19 1.81
N GLU A 16 -4.61 7.78 0.73
CA GLU A 16 -5.12 9.16 0.70
C GLU A 16 -6.26 9.36 1.70
N ASN A 17 -7.21 8.43 1.79
CA ASN A 17 -8.34 8.52 2.72
C ASN A 17 -7.96 8.35 4.20
N ASN A 18 -6.83 7.69 4.48
CA ASN A 18 -6.39 7.39 5.85
C ASN A 18 -5.23 8.25 6.32
N MET A 19 -4.66 9.10 5.46
CA MET A 19 -3.64 10.08 5.81
C MET A 19 -4.29 11.43 6.09
N THR A 20 -4.15 11.91 7.32
CA THR A 20 -4.68 13.21 7.77
C THR A 20 -3.82 14.42 7.36
N VAL A 21 -2.71 14.23 6.62
CA VAL A 21 -1.62 15.22 6.47
C VAL A 21 -1.31 15.59 5.02
N PHE A 22 -2.14 15.17 4.05
CA PHE A 22 -2.00 15.76 2.72
C PHE A 22 -2.51 17.21 2.80
N ASP A 23 -1.59 18.16 2.95
CA ASP A 23 -1.74 19.45 2.29
C ASP A 23 -2.10 19.15 0.83
N ASP A 24 -3.07 19.86 0.25
CA ASP A 24 -3.59 19.66 -1.11
C ASP A 24 -2.50 19.65 -2.22
N ASP A 25 -1.24 19.94 -1.87
CA ASP A 25 -0.08 20.05 -2.76
C ASP A 25 0.84 18.80 -2.82
N ILE A 26 0.68 17.77 -1.98
CA ILE A 26 1.52 16.56 -2.08
C ILE A 26 0.82 15.49 -2.92
N GLU A 27 1.32 15.30 -4.15
CA GLU A 27 0.88 14.21 -5.01
C GLU A 27 1.54 12.89 -4.58
N LEU A 28 0.75 11.92 -4.12
CA LEU A 28 1.23 10.55 -3.90
C LEU A 28 1.56 9.96 -5.28
N LEU A 29 2.80 9.55 -5.55
CA LEU A 29 3.16 8.84 -6.78
C LEU A 29 3.32 7.35 -6.48
N ASP A 30 3.34 6.51 -7.52
CA ASP A 30 3.39 5.05 -7.33
C ASP A 30 4.69 4.58 -6.66
N ASP A 31 5.76 5.36 -6.81
CA ASP A 31 7.08 5.16 -6.19
C ASP A 31 7.32 6.01 -4.94
N THR A 32 6.33 6.79 -4.50
CA THR A 32 6.48 7.62 -3.29
C THR A 32 6.70 6.75 -2.07
N ASN A 33 7.74 7.08 -1.30
CA ASN A 33 8.02 6.44 -0.02
C ASN A 33 7.06 6.98 1.05
N ILE A 34 6.06 6.17 1.42
CA ILE A 34 5.03 6.57 2.39
C ILE A 34 5.54 6.57 3.83
N PHE A 35 6.70 6.00 4.12
CA PHE A 35 7.33 6.07 5.44
C PHE A 35 8.19 7.32 5.62
N GLU A 36 8.61 7.96 4.53
CA GLU A 36 9.35 9.21 4.62
C GLU A 36 8.44 10.34 5.11
N ASN A 37 9.02 11.27 5.87
CA ASN A 37 8.32 12.35 6.58
C ASN A 37 7.39 11.90 7.73
N GLY A 38 7.37 10.61 8.10
CA GLY A 38 6.56 10.10 9.21
C GLY A 38 5.06 10.00 8.90
N LEU A 39 4.69 10.00 7.61
CA LEU A 39 3.31 9.88 7.13
C LEU A 39 2.69 8.52 7.49
N VAL A 40 3.51 7.45 7.54
CA VAL A 40 3.11 6.09 7.93
C VAL A 40 3.95 5.59 9.10
N ASN A 41 3.27 4.97 10.08
CA ASN A 41 3.88 4.24 11.18
C ASN A 41 3.52 2.74 11.11
N SER A 42 4.12 1.92 11.99
CA SER A 42 3.87 0.47 12.02
C SER A 42 2.38 0.10 12.20
N LEU A 43 1.60 0.96 12.85
CA LEU A 43 0.18 0.77 13.10
C LEU A 43 -0.63 0.96 11.80
N PHE A 44 -0.26 1.95 11.01
CA PHE A 44 -0.82 2.16 9.67
C PHE A 44 -0.41 1.04 8.72
N SER A 45 0.84 0.56 8.77
CA SER A 45 1.28 -0.60 7.97
C SER A 45 0.43 -1.85 8.25
N MET A 46 0.07 -2.11 9.52
CA MET A 46 -0.84 -3.20 9.87
C MET A 46 -2.25 -3.00 9.30
N ARG A 47 -2.78 -1.76 9.33
CA ARG A 47 -4.08 -1.46 8.70
C ARG A 47 -4.04 -1.67 7.19
N LEU A 48 -2.94 -1.31 6.55
CA LEU A 48 -2.71 -1.47 5.12
C LEU A 48 -2.62 -2.94 4.73
N LEU A 49 -1.91 -3.74 5.53
CA LEU A 49 -1.89 -5.20 5.41
C LEU A 49 -3.31 -5.78 5.47
N CYS A 50 -4.07 -5.47 6.52
CA CYS A 50 -5.45 -5.98 6.66
C CYS A 50 -6.35 -5.53 5.49
N PHE A 51 -6.19 -4.29 5.02
CA PHE A 51 -6.93 -3.79 3.86
C PHE A 51 -6.61 -4.59 2.60
N ILE A 52 -5.33 -4.84 2.32
CA ILE A 52 -4.88 -5.60 1.15
C ILE A 52 -5.41 -7.03 1.19
N GLU A 53 -5.28 -7.71 2.34
CA GLU A 53 -5.76 -9.07 2.53
C GLU A 53 -7.28 -9.19 2.30
N ASP A 54 -8.05 -8.29 2.92
CA ASP A 54 -9.52 -8.27 2.80
C ASP A 54 -9.97 -7.89 1.38
N LYS A 55 -9.44 -6.78 0.84
CA LYS A 55 -9.84 -6.22 -0.45
C LYS A 55 -9.56 -7.18 -1.62
N PHE A 56 -8.41 -7.86 -1.58
CA PHE A 56 -8.01 -8.76 -2.66
C PHE A 56 -8.26 -10.24 -2.32
N SER A 57 -8.83 -10.54 -1.15
CA SER A 57 -9.08 -11.90 -0.66
C SER A 57 -7.84 -12.79 -0.72
N ILE A 58 -6.72 -12.23 -0.23
CA ILE A 58 -5.42 -12.91 -0.15
C ILE A 58 -4.96 -12.98 1.31
N SER A 59 -3.99 -13.85 1.58
CA SER A 59 -3.26 -13.84 2.84
C SER A 59 -1.79 -13.60 2.55
N ILE A 60 -1.21 -12.59 3.19
CA ILE A 60 0.20 -12.26 3.05
C ILE A 60 0.98 -13.08 4.10
N PRO A 61 1.89 -13.96 3.68
CA PRO A 61 2.79 -14.66 4.60
C PRO A 61 3.61 -13.71 5.47
N ASP A 62 3.86 -14.07 6.73
CA ASP A 62 4.63 -13.27 7.69
C ASP A 62 6.02 -12.86 7.16
N GLU A 63 6.67 -13.71 6.37
CA GLU A 63 7.96 -13.42 5.72
C GLU A 63 7.94 -12.24 4.73
N TYR A 64 6.75 -11.85 4.25
CA TYR A 64 6.58 -10.70 3.37
C TYR A 64 6.07 -9.45 4.10
N ILE A 65 5.77 -9.55 5.41
CA ILE A 65 5.34 -8.43 6.24
C ILE A 65 6.58 -7.62 6.67
N GLU A 66 7.28 -7.09 5.68
CA GLU A 66 8.49 -6.28 5.86
C GLU A 66 8.27 -4.89 5.28
N ARG A 67 8.84 -3.86 5.93
CA ARG A 67 8.69 -2.45 5.52
C ARG A 67 8.95 -2.24 4.02
N GLU A 68 9.93 -2.94 3.48
CA GLU A 68 10.34 -2.85 2.07
C GLU A 68 9.21 -3.18 1.09
N ASN A 69 8.29 -4.08 1.47
CA ASN A 69 7.14 -4.46 0.63
C ASN A 69 5.95 -3.48 0.75
N PHE A 70 5.96 -2.59 1.74
CA PHE A 70 4.89 -1.61 1.97
C PHE A 70 5.34 -0.16 1.76
N VAL A 71 6.56 0.05 1.27
CA VAL A 71 7.17 1.39 1.18
C VAL A 71 6.53 2.28 0.12
N SER A 72 5.98 1.71 -0.94
CA SER A 72 5.33 2.41 -2.05
C SER A 72 4.18 1.59 -2.63
N ILE A 73 3.33 2.23 -3.44
CA ILE A 73 2.22 1.56 -4.14
C ILE A 73 2.76 0.47 -5.07
N ASN A 74 3.84 0.75 -5.81
CA ASN A 74 4.46 -0.23 -6.69
C ASN A 74 4.94 -1.48 -5.93
N LYS A 75 5.52 -1.30 -4.74
CA LYS A 75 5.97 -2.43 -3.91
C LYS A 75 4.82 -3.28 -3.39
N MET A 76 3.71 -2.64 -3.00
CA MET A 76 2.52 -3.36 -2.59
C MET A 76 1.83 -4.06 -3.77
N LEU A 77 1.82 -3.43 -4.95
CA LEU A 77 1.34 -4.05 -6.18
C LEU A 77 2.16 -5.30 -6.53
N GLU A 78 3.49 -5.22 -6.45
CA GLU A 78 4.38 -6.37 -6.62
C GLU A 78 4.06 -7.48 -5.62
N LEU A 79 3.89 -7.12 -4.34
CA LEU A 79 3.54 -8.06 -3.28
C LEU A 79 2.21 -8.78 -3.57
N VAL A 80 1.15 -8.02 -3.89
CA VAL A 80 -0.17 -8.58 -4.20
C VAL A 80 -0.10 -9.52 -5.41
N ASN A 81 0.60 -9.13 -6.47
CA ASN A 81 0.75 -9.99 -7.65
C ASN A 81 1.56 -11.24 -7.35
N LYS A 82 2.59 -11.13 -6.50
CA LYS A 82 3.41 -12.27 -6.07
C LYS A 82 2.63 -13.28 -5.25
N VAL A 83 1.69 -12.84 -4.42
CA VAL A 83 0.86 -13.72 -3.58
C VAL A 83 -0.32 -14.31 -4.35
N ARG A 84 -0.87 -13.57 -5.32
CA ARG A 84 -2.00 -14.04 -6.16
C ARG A 84 -1.59 -15.00 -7.27
N GLY A 85 -0.34 -14.95 -7.72
CA GLY A 85 0.23 -15.79 -8.78
C GLY A 85 0.72 -17.13 -8.27
#